data_AF-A0A7C5QRS8-F1
#
_entry.id   AF-A0A7C5QRS8-F1
#
_cell.length_a   1.000
_cell.length_b   1.000
_cell.length_c   1.000
_cell.angle_alpha   90.00
_cell.angle_beta   90.00
_cell.angle_gamma   90.00
#
_symmetry.space_group_name_H-M   'P 1'
#
loop_
_entity.id
_entity.type
_entity.pdbx_description
1 polymer ?
#
loop_
_entity_poly.entity_id
_entity_poly.type
_entity_poly.pdbx_seq_one_letter_code
_entity_poly.pdbx_strand_id
1 'polypeptide(L)'
;MIFGRRKSVLVKYSSTRRPFLISAINRLGSLLQKINVFPEKLNAEFILKEAEKRTGLKHSFNSGFLERLDLLVKTIESEADLHPLGRLICRQNLLRIVMIRLKLDDEFQKKSSVLKHEIDDPVFIIGLQRTGTTMLHRVLATDNRFRFLPSWEAVNPVPVIEDEKEDIKKRVKSALMAERALKYMAPEFFAIHPVEALAPEEDVLLLEYDLFSTVPEATMWIPSYSAWLEKQDHSEGYIYYKKILQYLHWQRASGRWLLKSPHHLEHLSEILKIFPQAKIVMPHRDPLKVVPSFCSMMAHAYGIFSDNVDAHKVGKHWLSKMAKMVLKAIEERGKTDGSNFIDVHYKNLVSNPLIEFEKIYDFLGLEMEAERKNVIKSWLEKNPQHKYGKHIYRLEDFGLSGQDVRNAFEKYYNAFSIFRED
;
A
#
# COMPACT_ATOMS: atom_id res chain seq x y z
N MET A 1 8.93 30.97 29.38
CA MET A 1 8.01 30.13 30.18
C MET A 1 6.68 30.15 29.44
N ILE A 2 6.06 29.09 28.92
CA ILE A 2 5.99 27.67 29.24
C ILE A 2 5.93 26.91 27.90
N PHE A 3 7.02 26.25 27.49
CA PHE A 3 6.94 25.23 26.45
C PHE A 3 6.59 23.91 27.14
N GLY A 4 5.34 23.47 26.98
CA GLY A 4 4.89 22.18 27.47
C GLY A 4 5.74 21.06 26.86
N ARG A 5 6.51 20.36 27.69
CA ARG A 5 7.17 19.10 27.33
C ARG A 5 6.09 18.13 26.82
N ARG A 6 6.03 17.89 25.51
CA ARG A 6 5.24 16.80 24.94
C ARG A 6 5.77 15.49 25.54
N LYS A 7 4.94 14.82 26.36
CA LYS A 7 5.30 13.54 27.00
C LYS A 7 5.49 12.48 25.92
N SER A 8 6.69 11.89 25.88
CA SER A 8 6.96 10.64 25.17
C SER A 8 6.23 9.49 25.88
N VAL A 9 5.42 8.71 25.15
CA VAL A 9 4.72 7.54 25.68
C VAL A 9 5.31 6.29 25.01
N LEU A 10 5.81 5.35 25.80
CA LEU A 10 6.17 4.00 25.33
C LEU A 10 4.89 3.30 24.85
N VAL A 11 4.89 2.82 23.61
CA VAL A 11 3.73 2.18 22.99
C VAL A 11 3.63 0.74 23.48
N LYS A 12 2.52 0.38 24.14
CA LYS A 12 2.19 -1.02 24.42
C LYS A 12 1.37 -1.59 23.27
N TYR A 13 2.03 -2.33 22.38
CA TYR A 13 1.36 -2.98 21.24
C TYR A 13 0.43 -4.13 21.65
N SER A 14 0.60 -4.70 22.85
CA SER A 14 -0.27 -5.73 23.42
C SER A 14 -1.63 -5.23 23.93
N SER A 15 -1.87 -3.92 23.92
CA SER A 15 -3.16 -3.33 24.31
C SER A 15 -3.47 -2.09 23.46
N THR A 16 -4.00 -2.30 22.25
CA THR A 16 -4.43 -1.21 21.37
C THR A 16 -5.58 -0.45 22.03
N ARG A 17 -5.38 0.84 22.30
CA ARG A 17 -6.46 1.71 22.81
C ARG A 17 -7.44 1.98 21.67
N ARG A 18 -8.63 1.38 21.74
CA ARG A 18 -9.72 1.62 20.79
C ARG A 18 -10.74 2.61 21.33
N PRO A 19 -11.43 3.37 20.46
CA PRO A 19 -12.57 4.19 20.88
C PRO A 19 -13.64 3.33 21.56
N PHE A 20 -14.30 3.89 22.57
CA PHE A 20 -15.31 3.19 23.38
C PHE A 20 -16.38 2.48 22.55
N LEU A 21 -16.90 3.13 21.51
CA LEU A 21 -17.91 2.54 20.62
C LEU A 21 -17.40 1.28 19.90
N ILE A 22 -16.14 1.26 19.48
CA ILE A 22 -15.52 0.11 18.83
C ILE A 22 -15.35 -1.04 19.82
N SER A 23 -14.89 -0.74 21.04
CA SER A 23 -14.80 -1.73 22.11
C SER A 23 -16.16 -2.32 22.49
N ALA A 24 -17.22 -1.49 22.51
CA ALA A 24 -18.58 -1.95 22.80
C ALA A 24 -19.11 -2.89 21.70
N ILE A 25 -18.93 -2.53 20.42
CA ILE A 25 -19.31 -3.38 19.26
C ILE A 25 -18.59 -4.74 19.34
N ASN A 26 -17.29 -4.74 19.62
CA ASN A 26 -16.53 -5.99 19.73
C ASN A 26 -17.01 -6.85 20.91
N ARG A 27 -17.25 -6.26 22.08
CA ARG A 27 -17.78 -7.01 23.25
C ARG A 27 -19.14 -7.64 22.96
N LEU A 28 -20.06 -6.87 22.37
CA LEU A 28 -21.37 -7.38 21.98
C LEU A 28 -21.24 -8.48 20.92
N GLY A 29 -20.43 -8.26 19.89
CA GLY A 29 -20.17 -9.25 18.83
C GLY A 29 -19.57 -10.55 19.37
N SER A 30 -18.63 -10.47 20.33
CA SER A 30 -18.05 -11.66 20.96
C SER A 30 -19.08 -12.42 21.81
N LEU A 31 -19.98 -11.71 22.50
CA LEU A 31 -21.09 -12.34 23.21
C LEU A 31 -22.04 -13.05 22.23
N LEU A 32 -22.43 -12.36 21.14
CA LEU A 32 -23.31 -12.92 20.10
C LEU A 32 -22.69 -14.12 19.37
N GLN A 33 -21.36 -14.14 19.17
CA GLN A 33 -20.65 -15.31 18.63
C GLN A 33 -20.69 -16.50 19.60
N LYS A 34 -20.50 -16.27 20.91
CA LYS A 34 -20.55 -17.34 21.92
C LYS A 34 -21.92 -18.01 22.00
N ILE A 35 -23.00 -17.27 21.73
CA ILE A 35 -24.37 -17.81 21.70
C ILE A 35 -24.83 -18.21 20.28
N ASN A 36 -23.92 -18.25 19.31
CA ASN A 36 -24.16 -18.68 17.92
C ASN A 36 -25.18 -17.83 17.13
N VAL A 37 -25.28 -16.53 17.43
CA VAL A 37 -26.24 -15.57 16.85
C VAL A 37 -25.57 -14.60 15.83
N PHE A 38 -24.24 -14.54 15.76
CA PHE A 38 -23.48 -13.72 14.80
C PHE A 38 -22.63 -14.60 13.86
N PRO A 39 -22.42 -14.19 12.59
CA PRO A 39 -22.50 -15.08 11.44
C PRO A 39 -21.31 -16.03 11.29
N GLU A 40 -21.60 -17.07 10.50
CA GLU A 40 -20.71 -18.06 9.89
C GLU A 40 -19.27 -17.57 9.64
N LYS A 41 -18.34 -18.51 9.79
CA LYS A 41 -16.94 -18.40 9.32
C LYS A 41 -16.87 -17.71 7.95
N LEU A 42 -15.85 -16.89 7.71
CA LEU A 42 -15.64 -16.37 6.35
C LEU A 42 -15.53 -17.56 5.38
N ASN A 43 -16.18 -17.42 4.24
CA ASN A 43 -16.28 -18.48 3.25
C ASN A 43 -16.23 -17.85 1.85
N ALA A 44 -15.27 -18.29 1.04
CA ALA A 44 -15.03 -17.75 -0.29
C ALA A 44 -16.22 -17.95 -1.23
N GLU A 45 -16.89 -19.11 -1.17
CA GLU A 45 -18.05 -19.43 -2.00
C GLU A 45 -19.25 -18.52 -1.66
N PHE A 46 -19.51 -18.25 -0.38
CA PHE A 46 -20.55 -17.31 0.02
C PHE A 46 -20.23 -15.88 -0.40
N ILE A 47 -18.96 -15.46 -0.32
CA ILE A 47 -18.53 -14.14 -0.80
C ILE A 47 -18.75 -14.03 -2.30
N LEU A 48 -18.36 -15.05 -3.07
CA LEU A 48 -18.54 -15.09 -4.52
C LEU A 48 -20.03 -15.05 -4.90
N LYS A 49 -20.86 -15.93 -4.32
CA LYS A 49 -22.31 -15.97 -4.59
C LYS A 49 -23.00 -14.65 -4.26
N GLU A 50 -22.64 -14.02 -3.14
CA GLU A 50 -23.19 -12.72 -2.78
C GLU A 50 -22.70 -11.62 -3.73
N ALA A 51 -21.44 -11.67 -4.17
CA ALA A 51 -20.91 -10.73 -5.16
C ALA A 51 -21.68 -10.82 -6.47
N GLU A 52 -21.86 -12.04 -7.01
CA GLU A 52 -22.65 -12.27 -8.23
C GLU A 52 -24.09 -11.79 -8.10
N LYS A 53 -24.73 -12.05 -6.95
CA LYS A 53 -26.09 -11.59 -6.67
C LYS A 53 -26.19 -10.06 -6.67
N ARG A 54 -25.22 -9.37 -6.05
CA ARG A 54 -25.22 -7.90 -5.93
C ARG A 54 -24.88 -7.19 -7.23
N THR A 55 -24.03 -7.78 -8.06
CA THR A 55 -23.63 -7.19 -9.34
C THR A 55 -24.54 -7.59 -10.49
N GLY A 56 -25.26 -8.71 -10.36
CA GLY A 56 -25.98 -9.33 -11.47
C GLY A 56 -25.04 -9.99 -12.49
N LEU A 57 -23.74 -10.09 -12.20
CA LEU A 57 -22.72 -10.65 -13.09
C LEU A 57 -22.34 -12.06 -12.63
N LYS A 58 -22.01 -12.92 -13.60
CA LYS A 58 -21.44 -14.25 -13.34
C LYS A 58 -19.94 -14.24 -13.54
N HIS A 59 -19.21 -14.92 -12.66
CA HIS A 59 -17.76 -15.03 -12.82
C HIS A 59 -17.38 -15.89 -14.03
N SER A 60 -16.31 -15.49 -14.71
CA SER A 60 -15.62 -16.27 -15.75
C SER A 60 -14.10 -16.14 -15.58
N PHE A 61 -13.65 -16.24 -14.33
CA PHE A 61 -12.25 -16.04 -13.98
C PHE A 61 -11.38 -17.18 -14.52
N ASN A 62 -10.49 -16.89 -15.48
CA ASN A 62 -9.62 -17.90 -16.09
C ASN A 62 -8.23 -18.02 -15.44
N SER A 63 -7.94 -17.26 -14.38
CA SER A 63 -6.56 -16.97 -13.90
C SER A 63 -6.24 -17.47 -12.49
N GLY A 64 -6.89 -18.51 -11.99
CA GLY A 64 -6.61 -19.03 -10.63
C GLY A 64 -7.13 -18.14 -9.48
N PHE A 65 -7.99 -17.16 -9.79
CA PHE A 65 -8.50 -16.19 -8.81
C PHE A 65 -9.29 -16.86 -7.68
N LEU A 66 -10.07 -17.91 -8.00
CA LEU A 66 -10.90 -18.61 -7.00
C LEU A 66 -10.04 -19.34 -5.98
N GLU A 67 -8.95 -19.95 -6.42
CA GLU A 67 -7.96 -20.63 -5.59
C GLU A 67 -7.26 -19.64 -4.67
N ARG A 68 -6.88 -18.47 -5.19
CA ARG A 68 -6.30 -17.38 -4.38
C ARG A 68 -7.29 -16.86 -3.34
N LEU A 69 -8.55 -16.67 -3.72
CA LEU A 69 -9.60 -16.22 -2.82
C LEU A 69 -9.85 -17.23 -1.70
N ASP A 70 -9.96 -18.51 -2.05
CA ASP A 70 -10.15 -19.59 -1.09
C ASP A 70 -8.98 -19.69 -0.11
N LEU A 71 -7.73 -19.64 -0.60
CA LEU A 71 -6.54 -19.64 0.24
C LEU A 71 -6.50 -18.43 1.18
N LEU A 72 -6.77 -17.23 0.67
CA LEU A 72 -6.79 -16.01 1.46
C LEU A 72 -7.87 -16.08 2.56
N VAL A 73 -9.08 -16.51 2.22
CA VAL A 73 -10.17 -16.65 3.20
C VAL A 73 -9.83 -17.70 4.26
N LYS A 74 -9.29 -18.86 3.86
CA LYS A 74 -8.87 -19.92 4.78
C LYS A 74 -7.82 -19.43 5.76
N THR A 75 -6.78 -18.76 5.26
CA THR A 75 -5.68 -18.24 6.10
C THR A 75 -6.15 -17.14 7.04
N ILE A 76 -7.02 -16.23 6.59
CA ILE A 76 -7.63 -15.22 7.47
C ILE A 76 -8.41 -15.89 8.61
N GLU A 77 -9.23 -16.89 8.32
CA GLU A 77 -10.02 -17.59 9.34
C GLU A 77 -9.16 -18.40 10.32
N SER A 78 -8.04 -18.95 9.88
CA SER A 78 -7.19 -19.79 10.73
C SER A 78 -6.11 -19.02 11.49
N GLU A 79 -5.61 -17.90 10.97
CA GLU A 79 -4.38 -17.24 11.46
C GLU A 79 -4.58 -15.80 11.95
N ALA A 80 -5.52 -15.04 11.36
CA ALA A 80 -5.59 -13.59 11.58
C ALA A 80 -6.18 -13.18 12.94
N ASP A 81 -6.80 -14.12 13.67
CA ASP A 81 -7.40 -13.92 14.99
C ASP A 81 -8.26 -12.65 15.08
N LEU A 82 -9.21 -12.54 14.13
CA LEU A 82 -10.02 -11.34 13.97
C LEU A 82 -11.03 -11.18 15.11
N HIS A 83 -11.11 -9.96 15.66
CA HIS A 83 -12.24 -9.59 16.50
C HIS A 83 -13.52 -9.37 15.66
N PRO A 84 -14.72 -9.32 16.26
CA PRO A 84 -15.98 -9.30 15.50
C PRO A 84 -16.09 -8.17 14.46
N LEU A 85 -15.72 -6.93 14.82
CA LEU A 85 -15.71 -5.82 13.87
C LEU A 85 -14.65 -6.02 12.77
N GLY A 86 -13.47 -6.54 13.10
CA GLY A 86 -12.39 -6.82 12.14
C GLY A 86 -12.84 -7.86 11.11
N ARG A 87 -13.51 -8.92 11.56
CA ARG A 87 -14.15 -9.92 10.67
C ARG A 87 -15.19 -9.28 9.76
N LEU A 88 -16.04 -8.40 10.29
CA LEU A 88 -17.04 -7.70 9.48
C LEU A 88 -16.39 -6.82 8.40
N ILE A 89 -15.39 -6.01 8.75
CA ILE A 89 -14.65 -5.17 7.79
C ILE A 89 -13.99 -6.05 6.74
N CYS A 90 -13.30 -7.11 7.16
CA CYS A 90 -12.62 -8.04 6.26
C CYS A 90 -13.60 -8.66 5.26
N ARG A 91 -14.76 -9.15 5.74
CA ARG A 91 -15.83 -9.68 4.89
C ARG A 91 -16.29 -8.67 3.85
N GLN A 92 -16.56 -7.42 4.27
CA GLN A 92 -17.01 -6.36 3.36
C GLN A 92 -15.93 -5.98 2.35
N ASN A 93 -14.65 -5.99 2.76
CA ASN A 93 -13.54 -5.70 1.87
C ASN A 93 -13.37 -6.79 0.81
N LEU A 94 -13.37 -8.07 1.19
CA LEU A 94 -13.29 -9.19 0.26
C LEU A 94 -14.49 -9.19 -0.70
N LEU A 95 -15.71 -8.96 -0.20
CA LEU A 95 -16.89 -8.82 -1.04
C LEU A 95 -16.74 -7.68 -2.05
N ARG A 96 -16.25 -6.51 -1.63
CA ARG A 96 -15.96 -5.38 -2.52
C ARG A 96 -14.94 -5.75 -3.60
N ILE A 97 -13.83 -6.39 -3.22
CA ILE A 97 -12.79 -6.82 -4.17
C ILE A 97 -13.37 -7.75 -5.23
N VAL A 98 -14.13 -8.78 -4.83
CA VAL A 98 -14.75 -9.72 -5.78
C VAL A 98 -15.79 -9.03 -6.66
N MET A 99 -16.61 -8.14 -6.09
CA MET A 99 -17.58 -7.35 -6.87
C MET A 99 -16.89 -6.45 -7.90
N ILE A 100 -15.79 -5.79 -7.54
CA ILE A 100 -15.03 -4.95 -8.45
C ILE A 100 -14.35 -5.80 -9.53
N ARG A 101 -13.79 -6.96 -9.17
CA ARG A 101 -13.22 -7.89 -10.15
C ARG A 101 -14.25 -8.33 -11.18
N LEU A 102 -15.45 -8.74 -10.74
CA LEU A 102 -16.56 -9.07 -11.67
C LEU A 102 -16.87 -7.92 -12.64
N LYS A 103 -16.95 -6.70 -12.11
CA LYS A 103 -17.26 -5.51 -12.92
C LYS A 103 -16.14 -5.13 -13.88
N LEU A 104 -14.88 -5.23 -13.46
CA LEU A 104 -13.73 -4.97 -14.32
C LEU A 104 -13.69 -5.98 -15.47
N ASP A 105 -13.93 -7.26 -15.21
CA ASP A 105 -13.92 -8.29 -16.25
C ASP A 105 -15.05 -8.05 -17.27
N ASP A 106 -16.24 -7.70 -16.81
CA ASP A 106 -17.36 -7.30 -17.67
C ASP A 106 -17.06 -6.04 -18.50
N GLU A 107 -16.45 -5.02 -17.88
CA GLU A 107 -16.02 -3.80 -18.56
C GLU A 107 -14.94 -4.08 -19.61
N PHE A 108 -13.97 -4.94 -19.30
CA PHE A 108 -12.91 -5.34 -20.22
C PHE A 108 -13.45 -6.11 -21.43
N GLN A 109 -14.50 -6.91 -21.25
CA GLN A 109 -15.19 -7.58 -22.36
C GLN A 109 -15.95 -6.57 -23.22
N LYS A 110 -16.75 -5.69 -22.61
CA LYS A 110 -17.56 -4.68 -23.30
C LYS A 110 -16.71 -3.63 -24.02
N LYS A 111 -15.55 -3.28 -23.46
CA LYS A 111 -14.68 -2.20 -23.91
C LYS A 111 -13.29 -2.73 -24.31
N SER A 112 -13.24 -3.86 -25.01
CA SER A 112 -11.98 -4.51 -25.40
C SER A 112 -11.04 -3.62 -26.23
N SER A 113 -11.57 -2.62 -26.96
CA SER A 113 -10.78 -1.62 -27.68
C SER A 113 -10.01 -0.67 -26.75
N VAL A 114 -10.50 -0.41 -25.53
CA VAL A 114 -9.83 0.41 -24.51
C VAL A 114 -8.52 -0.24 -24.08
N LEU A 115 -8.49 -1.58 -24.01
CA LEU A 115 -7.30 -2.33 -23.63
C LEU A 115 -6.20 -2.33 -24.71
N LYS A 116 -6.51 -1.82 -25.91
CA LYS A 116 -5.54 -1.61 -26.98
C LYS A 116 -4.92 -0.21 -26.95
N HIS A 117 -5.46 0.72 -26.15
CA HIS A 117 -4.82 2.02 -25.98
C HIS A 117 -3.47 1.85 -25.29
N GLU A 118 -2.43 2.34 -25.94
CA GLU A 118 -1.12 2.44 -25.33
C GLU A 118 -1.17 3.53 -24.25
N ILE A 119 -0.55 3.24 -23.11
CA ILE A 119 -0.25 4.21 -22.07
C ILE A 119 1.26 4.34 -22.04
N ASP A 120 1.77 5.55 -21.80
CA ASP A 120 3.21 5.75 -21.61
C ASP A 120 3.72 4.85 -20.49
N ASP A 121 4.93 4.31 -20.68
CA ASP A 121 5.58 3.49 -19.66
C ASP A 121 5.71 4.28 -18.35
N PRO A 122 5.23 3.80 -17.20
CA PRO A 122 5.12 4.65 -16.02
C PRO A 122 6.44 5.06 -15.37
N VAL A 123 6.35 6.03 -14.46
CA VAL A 123 7.35 6.27 -13.43
C VAL A 123 6.91 5.52 -12.17
N PHE A 124 7.74 4.61 -11.68
CA PHE A 124 7.53 3.90 -10.42
C PHE A 124 8.46 4.45 -9.35
N ILE A 125 7.89 4.85 -8.21
CA ILE A 125 8.65 5.10 -6.99
C ILE A 125 8.62 3.80 -6.18
N ILE A 126 9.77 3.19 -5.98
CA ILE A 126 9.89 1.92 -5.25
C ILE A 126 10.82 2.08 -4.06
N GLY A 127 10.73 1.19 -3.09
CA GLY A 127 11.61 1.23 -1.93
C GLY A 127 10.89 0.83 -0.67
N LEU A 128 11.67 0.58 0.37
CA LEU A 128 11.10 0.29 1.69
C LEU A 128 10.25 1.49 2.15
N GLN A 129 9.23 1.20 2.95
CA GLN A 129 8.48 2.24 3.62
C GLN A 129 9.45 3.09 4.47
N ARG A 130 9.08 4.35 4.73
CA ARG A 130 9.85 5.27 5.60
C ARG A 130 11.18 5.76 5.01
N THR A 131 11.48 5.46 3.74
CA THR A 131 12.65 6.00 3.00
C THR A 131 12.38 7.33 2.28
N GLY A 132 11.15 7.87 2.35
CA GLY A 132 10.78 9.11 1.66
C GLY A 132 9.91 8.91 0.41
N THR A 133 9.50 7.68 0.09
CA THR A 133 8.60 7.36 -1.03
C THR A 133 7.34 8.23 -1.07
N THR A 134 6.66 8.42 0.07
CA THR A 134 5.46 9.28 0.16
C THR A 134 5.74 10.75 -0.17
N MET A 135 6.89 11.28 0.25
CA MET A 135 7.30 12.66 -0.06
C MET A 135 7.55 12.80 -1.56
N LEU A 136 8.36 11.91 -2.14
CA LEU A 136 8.62 11.90 -3.58
C LEU A 136 7.32 11.83 -4.38
N HIS A 137 6.44 10.89 -4.02
CA HIS A 137 5.19 10.66 -4.73
C HIS A 137 4.28 11.88 -4.68
N ARG A 138 4.07 12.45 -3.48
CA ARG A 138 3.19 13.60 -3.31
C ARG A 138 3.74 14.88 -3.93
N VAL A 139 5.06 15.09 -3.94
CA VAL A 139 5.67 16.26 -4.59
C VAL A 139 5.58 16.15 -6.11
N LEU A 140 6.01 15.02 -6.68
CA LEU A 140 5.96 14.80 -8.14
C LEU A 140 4.51 14.84 -8.65
N ALA A 141 3.55 14.31 -7.87
CA ALA A 141 2.12 14.37 -8.20
C ALA A 141 1.52 15.79 -8.29
N THR A 142 2.24 16.83 -7.87
CA THR A 142 1.80 18.23 -8.07
C THR A 142 2.13 18.77 -9.47
N ASP A 143 2.81 18.00 -10.31
CA ASP A 143 3.11 18.33 -11.71
C ASP A 143 2.08 17.67 -12.63
N ASN A 144 1.43 18.46 -13.49
CA ASN A 144 0.33 18.01 -14.35
C ASN A 144 0.78 17.10 -15.50
N ARG A 145 2.10 17.01 -15.75
CA ARG A 145 2.69 16.03 -16.67
C ARG A 145 2.56 14.60 -16.14
N PHE A 146 2.33 14.43 -14.84
CA PHE A 146 2.08 13.14 -14.22
C PHE A 146 0.60 12.92 -13.91
N ARG A 147 0.22 11.64 -13.98
CA ARG A 147 -1.03 11.12 -13.46
C ARG A 147 -0.73 10.20 -12.30
N PHE A 148 -1.13 10.63 -11.11
CA PHE A 148 -1.16 9.78 -9.94
C PHE A 148 -2.49 9.04 -9.83
N LEU A 149 -2.49 7.93 -9.10
CA LEU A 149 -3.69 7.21 -8.71
C LEU A 149 -4.24 7.80 -7.40
N PRO A 150 -5.39 8.50 -7.39
CA PRO A 150 -6.02 8.94 -6.16
C PRO A 150 -6.68 7.76 -5.41
N SER A 151 -6.74 7.80 -4.07
CA SER A 151 -7.31 6.69 -3.28
C SER A 151 -8.75 6.32 -3.68
N TRP A 152 -9.57 7.30 -4.07
CA TRP A 152 -10.94 7.03 -4.51
C TRP A 152 -11.02 6.22 -5.82
N GLU A 153 -10.09 6.40 -6.76
CA GLU A 153 -9.98 5.58 -7.98
C GLU A 153 -9.40 4.21 -7.63
N ALA A 154 -8.39 4.15 -6.75
CA ALA A 154 -7.76 2.89 -6.33
C ALA A 154 -8.77 1.93 -5.68
N VAL A 155 -9.61 2.43 -4.77
CA VAL A 155 -10.61 1.63 -4.02
C VAL A 155 -11.86 1.34 -4.86
N ASN A 156 -12.20 2.18 -5.83
CA ASN A 156 -13.37 1.97 -6.70
C ASN A 156 -13.01 2.37 -8.14
N PRO A 157 -12.34 1.50 -8.92
CA PRO A 157 -11.87 1.84 -10.26
C PRO A 157 -12.98 1.82 -11.31
N VAL A 158 -14.13 1.20 -11.02
CA VAL A 158 -15.26 1.09 -11.95
C VAL A 158 -16.35 2.12 -11.60
N PRO A 159 -16.83 2.90 -12.57
CA PRO A 159 -17.99 3.76 -12.41
C PRO A 159 -19.22 3.01 -11.86
N VAL A 160 -19.98 3.65 -10.98
CA VAL A 160 -21.23 3.13 -10.42
C VAL A 160 -22.46 3.67 -11.12
N ILE A 161 -22.31 4.75 -11.90
CA ILE A 161 -23.34 5.33 -12.78
C ILE A 161 -22.70 5.84 -14.08
N GLU A 162 -23.52 6.07 -15.11
CA GLU A 162 -23.06 6.47 -16.44
C GLU A 162 -22.62 7.93 -16.53
N ASP A 163 -23.28 8.84 -15.80
CA ASP A 163 -22.88 10.26 -15.78
C ASP A 163 -21.53 10.41 -15.07
N GLU A 164 -20.49 10.74 -15.83
CA GLU A 164 -19.10 10.80 -15.36
C GLU A 164 -18.94 11.76 -14.16
N LYS A 165 -19.52 12.96 -14.24
CA LYS A 165 -19.35 13.99 -13.20
C LYS A 165 -20.01 13.57 -11.89
N GLU A 166 -21.22 13.03 -11.97
CA GLU A 166 -21.94 12.52 -10.81
C GLU A 166 -21.30 11.23 -10.28
N ASP A 167 -20.74 10.38 -11.14
CA ASP A 167 -20.01 9.19 -10.74
C ASP A 167 -18.78 9.53 -9.90
N ILE A 168 -17.94 10.45 -10.37
CA ILE A 168 -16.76 10.94 -9.64
C ILE A 168 -17.19 11.47 -8.28
N LYS A 169 -18.24 12.29 -8.21
CA LYS A 169 -18.77 12.80 -6.92
C LYS A 169 -19.18 11.67 -5.98
N LYS A 170 -19.85 10.62 -6.48
CA LYS A 170 -20.28 9.47 -5.67
C LYS A 170 -19.10 8.66 -5.16
N ARG A 171 -18.14 8.32 -6.02
CA ARG A 171 -16.94 7.55 -5.63
C ARG A 171 -16.06 8.34 -4.65
N VAL A 172 -15.84 9.64 -4.89
CA VAL A 172 -15.14 10.53 -3.95
C VAL A 172 -15.87 10.62 -2.60
N LYS A 173 -17.20 10.79 -2.61
CA LYS A 173 -17.99 10.84 -1.37
C LYS A 173 -17.87 9.54 -0.56
N SER A 174 -17.90 8.39 -1.24
CA SER A 174 -17.68 7.08 -0.62
C SER A 174 -16.29 6.98 0.03
N ALA A 175 -15.24 7.37 -0.70
CA ALA A 175 -13.87 7.38 -0.18
C ALA A 175 -13.69 8.33 1.01
N LEU A 176 -14.30 9.53 0.98
CA LEU A 176 -14.29 10.48 2.10
C LEU A 176 -15.00 9.93 3.34
N MET A 177 -16.07 9.14 3.18
CA MET A 177 -16.71 8.46 4.31
C MET A 177 -15.81 7.38 4.90
N ALA A 178 -15.16 6.58 4.05
CA ALA A 178 -14.21 5.55 4.47
C ALA A 178 -13.01 6.15 5.22
N GLU A 179 -12.44 7.25 4.71
CA GLU A 179 -11.38 8.01 5.37
C GLU A 179 -11.81 8.46 6.78
N ARG A 180 -12.99 9.07 6.92
CA ARG A 180 -13.51 9.51 8.23
C ARG A 180 -13.71 8.35 9.20
N ALA A 181 -14.23 7.22 8.70
CA ALA A 181 -14.41 6.03 9.51
C ALA A 181 -13.06 5.47 9.98
N LEU A 182 -12.08 5.34 9.10
CA LEU A 182 -10.74 4.87 9.44
C LEU A 182 -10.05 5.80 10.45
N LYS A 183 -10.12 7.11 10.23
CA LYS A 183 -9.57 8.11 11.16
C LYS A 183 -10.19 8.01 12.55
N TYR A 184 -11.48 7.73 12.64
CA TYR A 184 -12.17 7.52 13.91
C TYR A 184 -11.74 6.21 14.58
N MET A 185 -11.67 5.12 13.81
CA MET A 185 -11.39 3.77 14.31
C MET A 185 -9.93 3.55 14.72
N ALA A 186 -9.01 4.11 13.94
CA ALA A 186 -7.58 3.87 14.04
C ALA A 186 -6.77 5.18 13.98
N PRO A 187 -6.97 6.11 14.92
CA PRO A 187 -6.33 7.43 14.88
C PRO A 187 -4.80 7.36 14.92
N GLU A 188 -4.23 6.38 15.65
CA GLU A 188 -2.79 6.16 15.72
C GLU A 188 -2.21 5.69 14.38
N PHE A 189 -2.88 4.75 13.70
CA PHE A 189 -2.50 4.32 12.36
C PHE A 189 -2.59 5.47 11.36
N PHE A 190 -3.71 6.21 11.37
CA PHE A 190 -3.93 7.33 10.45
C PHE A 190 -2.88 8.45 10.61
N ALA A 191 -2.40 8.68 11.83
CA ALA A 191 -1.32 9.63 12.09
C ALA A 191 0.03 9.19 11.48
N ILE A 192 0.24 7.88 11.32
CA ILE A 192 1.47 7.30 10.75
C ILE A 192 1.37 7.17 9.22
N HIS A 193 0.21 6.75 8.72
CA HIS A 193 -0.10 6.49 7.31
C HIS A 193 -1.49 7.04 6.96
N PRO A 194 -1.59 8.35 6.62
CA PRO A 194 -2.88 8.96 6.29
C PRO A 194 -3.37 8.48 4.92
N VAL A 195 -4.52 7.81 4.90
CA VAL A 195 -5.24 7.39 3.70
C VAL A 195 -6.26 8.48 3.37
N GLU A 196 -5.87 9.42 2.52
CA GLU A 196 -6.66 10.61 2.18
C GLU A 196 -7.33 10.42 0.82
N ALA A 197 -8.66 10.54 0.75
CA ALA A 197 -9.46 10.12 -0.41
C ALA A 197 -8.99 10.69 -1.77
N LEU A 198 -8.46 11.91 -1.77
CA LEU A 198 -8.04 12.66 -2.97
C LEU A 198 -6.52 12.65 -3.19
N ALA A 199 -5.74 12.15 -2.23
CA ALA A 199 -4.30 12.17 -2.31
C ALA A 199 -3.76 11.02 -3.19
N PRO A 200 -2.51 11.12 -3.68
CA PRO A 200 -1.82 10.01 -4.32
C PRO A 200 -1.75 8.79 -3.39
N GLU A 201 -2.15 7.64 -3.92
CA GLU A 201 -2.26 6.36 -3.21
C GLU A 201 -1.31 5.29 -3.74
N GLU A 202 -1.02 4.27 -2.94
CA GLU A 202 -0.33 3.06 -3.40
C GLU A 202 -1.17 2.29 -4.42
N ASP A 203 -0.57 2.03 -5.57
CA ASP A 203 -1.20 1.29 -6.66
C ASP A 203 -1.21 -0.23 -6.45
N VAL A 204 -0.63 -0.70 -5.34
CA VAL A 204 -0.78 -2.08 -4.83
C VAL A 204 -2.23 -2.47 -4.55
N LEU A 205 -3.12 -1.49 -4.35
CA LEU A 205 -4.56 -1.71 -4.25
C LEU A 205 -5.16 -2.21 -5.57
N LEU A 206 -4.56 -1.89 -6.72
CA LEU A 206 -5.01 -2.39 -8.02
C LEU A 206 -4.69 -3.88 -8.19
N LEU A 207 -3.58 -4.35 -7.60
CA LEU A 207 -3.19 -5.76 -7.56
C LEU A 207 -4.08 -6.60 -6.64
N GLU A 208 -4.81 -6.00 -5.70
CA GLU A 208 -5.81 -6.71 -4.89
C GLU A 208 -6.95 -7.26 -5.75
N TYR A 209 -7.28 -6.63 -6.87
CA TYR A 209 -8.35 -7.10 -7.77
C TYR A 209 -8.00 -8.38 -8.52
N ASP A 210 -6.76 -8.85 -8.44
CA ASP A 210 -6.37 -10.22 -8.83
C ASP A 210 -5.75 -11.03 -7.68
N LEU A 211 -5.84 -10.52 -6.43
CA LEU A 211 -5.32 -11.16 -5.22
C LEU A 211 -3.82 -11.49 -5.25
N PHE A 212 -3.01 -10.63 -5.88
CA PHE A 212 -1.55 -10.68 -5.87
C PHE A 212 -0.90 -9.62 -4.97
N SER A 213 -1.68 -9.03 -4.06
CA SER A 213 -1.30 -7.88 -3.26
C SER A 213 -0.80 -8.26 -1.87
N THR A 214 0.12 -7.44 -1.35
CA THR A 214 0.66 -7.53 0.03
C THR A 214 -0.21 -6.76 1.05
N VAL A 215 -1.31 -6.14 0.62
CA VAL A 215 -2.22 -5.42 1.54
C VAL A 215 -2.79 -6.33 2.65
N PRO A 216 -3.20 -7.58 2.38
CA PRO A 216 -3.66 -8.48 3.44
C PRO A 216 -2.59 -8.77 4.51
N GLU A 217 -1.33 -9.04 4.12
CA GLU A 217 -0.24 -9.26 5.09
C GLU A 217 0.18 -7.98 5.83
N ALA A 218 0.00 -6.80 5.21
CA ALA A 218 0.26 -5.51 5.83
C ALA A 218 -0.79 -5.10 6.87
N THR A 219 -1.96 -5.76 6.86
CA THR A 219 -3.09 -5.41 7.75
C THR A 219 -3.49 -6.51 8.71
N MET A 220 -3.11 -7.77 8.46
CA MET A 220 -3.46 -8.93 9.27
C MET A 220 -2.28 -9.90 9.42
N TRP A 221 -2.28 -10.69 10.50
CA TRP A 221 -1.32 -11.78 10.68
C TRP A 221 -1.75 -13.02 9.89
N ILE A 222 -1.21 -13.18 8.68
CA ILE A 222 -1.51 -14.31 7.77
C ILE A 222 -0.21 -14.89 7.15
N PRO A 223 0.74 -15.36 7.98
CA PRO A 223 2.06 -15.76 7.52
C PRO A 223 2.05 -16.86 6.45
N SER A 224 1.04 -17.75 6.44
CA SER A 224 0.96 -18.80 5.41
C SER A 224 0.63 -18.23 4.03
N TYR A 225 -0.27 -17.25 3.95
CA TYR A 225 -0.59 -16.57 2.69
C TYR A 225 0.60 -15.73 2.20
N SER A 226 1.26 -15.01 3.11
CA SER A 226 2.49 -14.25 2.81
C SER A 226 3.57 -15.15 2.21
N ALA A 227 3.88 -16.27 2.86
CA ALA A 227 4.90 -17.21 2.38
C ALA A 227 4.51 -17.92 1.08
N TRP A 228 3.20 -18.11 0.82
CA TRP A 228 2.71 -18.59 -0.46
C TRP A 228 2.89 -17.53 -1.54
N LEU A 229 2.46 -16.28 -1.29
CA LEU A 229 2.50 -15.16 -2.23
C LEU A 229 3.94 -14.84 -2.68
N GLU A 230 4.91 -14.91 -1.76
CA GLU A 230 6.35 -14.74 -2.03
C GLU A 230 6.90 -15.71 -3.09
N LYS A 231 6.26 -16.88 -3.28
CA LYS A 231 6.74 -17.95 -4.18
C LYS A 231 6.03 -17.96 -5.53
N GLN A 232 5.01 -17.13 -5.72
CA GLN A 232 4.22 -17.14 -6.95
C GLN A 232 4.90 -16.35 -8.06
N ASP A 233 4.56 -16.68 -9.31
CA ASP A 233 4.77 -15.79 -10.45
C ASP A 233 3.63 -14.75 -10.47
N HIS A 234 3.98 -13.47 -10.41
CA HIS A 234 3.01 -12.37 -10.39
C HIS A 234 2.75 -11.80 -11.80
N SER A 235 3.29 -12.42 -12.85
CA SER A 235 3.13 -11.97 -14.24
C SER A 235 1.66 -11.75 -14.61
N GLU A 236 0.75 -12.67 -14.27
CA GLU A 236 -0.68 -12.53 -14.53
C GLU A 236 -1.28 -11.32 -13.79
N GLY A 237 -0.89 -11.13 -12.52
CA GLY A 237 -1.31 -10.00 -11.71
C GLY A 237 -0.89 -8.66 -12.31
N TYR A 238 0.35 -8.54 -12.79
CA TYR A 238 0.81 -7.31 -13.44
C TYR A 238 0.21 -7.09 -14.85
N ILE A 239 -0.13 -8.16 -15.58
CA ILE A 239 -0.89 -8.04 -16.84
C ILE A 239 -2.29 -7.48 -16.54
N TYR A 240 -2.96 -8.01 -15.51
CA TYR A 240 -4.27 -7.52 -15.09
C TYR A 240 -4.19 -6.07 -14.60
N TYR A 241 -3.16 -5.75 -13.82
CA TYR A 241 -2.84 -4.40 -13.37
C TYR A 241 -2.68 -3.41 -14.54
N LYS A 242 -1.96 -3.78 -15.61
CA LYS A 242 -1.86 -2.93 -16.82
C LYS A 242 -3.22 -2.65 -17.44
N LYS A 243 -4.10 -3.66 -17.52
CA LYS A 243 -5.48 -3.49 -18.03
C LYS A 243 -6.26 -2.49 -17.18
N ILE A 244 -6.12 -2.54 -15.85
CA ILE A 244 -6.75 -1.57 -14.95
C ILE A 244 -6.20 -0.16 -15.19
N LEU A 245 -4.87 0.00 -15.33
CA LEU A 245 -4.27 1.29 -15.63
C LEU A 245 -4.74 1.87 -16.97
N GLN A 246 -4.83 1.05 -18.02
CA GLN A 246 -5.37 1.46 -19.32
C GLN A 246 -6.83 1.89 -19.19
N TYR A 247 -7.64 1.15 -18.44
CA TYR A 247 -9.05 1.47 -18.23
C TYR A 247 -9.25 2.76 -17.41
N LEU A 248 -8.47 2.96 -16.36
CA LEU A 248 -8.48 4.20 -15.59
C LEU A 248 -8.00 5.38 -16.44
N HIS A 249 -6.97 5.18 -17.26
CA HIS A 249 -6.47 6.21 -18.17
C HIS A 249 -7.50 6.57 -19.25
N TRP A 250 -8.25 5.59 -19.76
CA TRP A 250 -9.36 5.84 -20.69
C TRP A 250 -10.50 6.63 -20.04
N GLN A 251 -10.87 6.31 -18.79
CA GLN A 251 -11.89 7.08 -18.06
C GLN A 251 -11.50 8.55 -17.91
N ARG A 252 -10.21 8.83 -17.74
CA ARG A 252 -9.69 10.19 -17.56
C ARG A 252 -8.29 10.25 -18.13
N ALA A 253 -8.09 10.69 -19.37
CA ALA A 253 -6.73 10.80 -19.90
C ALA A 253 -5.95 11.89 -19.15
N SER A 254 -4.72 11.59 -18.75
CA SER A 254 -3.83 12.57 -18.12
C SER A 254 -2.44 11.98 -18.05
N GLY A 255 -1.43 12.72 -18.54
CA GLY A 255 -0.01 12.57 -18.24
C GLY A 255 0.58 11.15 -18.28
N ARG A 256 1.84 11.06 -17.83
CA ARG A 256 2.53 9.79 -17.60
C ARG A 256 2.15 9.26 -16.22
N TRP A 257 1.86 7.96 -16.09
CA TRP A 257 1.54 7.38 -14.79
C TRP A 257 2.70 7.54 -13.79
N LEU A 258 2.38 8.01 -12.58
CA LEU A 258 3.28 8.12 -11.44
C LEU A 258 2.77 7.22 -10.31
N LEU A 259 3.39 6.06 -10.19
CA LEU A 259 2.97 4.93 -9.38
C LEU A 259 3.97 4.75 -8.23
N LYS A 260 3.51 4.19 -7.12
CA LYS A 260 4.34 4.00 -5.94
C LYS A 260 3.82 2.83 -5.13
N SER A 261 4.68 1.84 -4.93
CA SER A 261 4.47 0.82 -3.91
C SER A 261 5.78 0.15 -3.53
N PRO A 262 6.00 -0.14 -2.23
CA PRO A 262 7.06 -1.04 -1.78
C PRO A 262 6.97 -2.43 -2.39
N HIS A 263 5.76 -2.92 -2.70
CA HIS A 263 5.52 -4.23 -3.30
C HIS A 263 6.32 -4.44 -4.61
N HIS A 264 6.53 -3.38 -5.38
CA HIS A 264 7.31 -3.44 -6.63
C HIS A 264 8.77 -3.84 -6.46
N LEU A 265 9.34 -3.77 -5.24
CA LEU A 265 10.70 -4.27 -4.98
C LEU A 265 10.84 -5.76 -5.32
N GLU A 266 9.78 -6.54 -5.17
CA GLU A 266 9.79 -7.99 -5.42
C GLU A 266 9.54 -8.34 -6.90
N HIS A 267 9.07 -7.38 -7.70
CA HIS A 267 8.46 -7.64 -9.01
C HIS A 267 9.01 -6.72 -10.11
N LEU A 268 10.27 -6.30 -9.99
CA LEU A 268 10.95 -5.49 -11.00
C LEU A 268 10.98 -6.16 -12.38
N SER A 269 11.16 -7.49 -12.42
CA SER A 269 11.15 -8.27 -13.65
C SER A 269 9.83 -8.16 -14.41
N GLU A 270 8.70 -8.26 -13.69
CA GLU A 270 7.36 -8.18 -14.24
C GLU A 270 7.07 -6.76 -14.73
N ILE A 271 7.46 -5.75 -13.95
CA ILE A 271 7.35 -4.33 -14.34
C ILE A 271 8.09 -4.06 -15.64
N LEU A 272 9.38 -4.42 -15.71
CA LEU A 272 10.21 -4.13 -16.89
C LEU A 272 9.84 -4.99 -18.10
N LYS A 273 9.23 -6.16 -17.90
CA LYS A 273 8.65 -6.95 -19.00
C LYS A 273 7.42 -6.28 -19.61
N ILE A 274 6.59 -5.64 -18.78
CA ILE A 274 5.30 -5.07 -19.17
C ILE A 274 5.41 -3.61 -19.61
N PHE A 275 6.38 -2.90 -19.04
CA PHE A 275 6.74 -1.49 -19.28
C PHE A 275 8.26 -1.36 -19.45
N PRO A 276 8.84 -1.73 -20.60
CA PRO A 276 10.29 -1.80 -20.81
C PRO A 276 11.05 -0.49 -20.57
N GLN A 277 10.41 0.64 -20.85
CA GLN A 277 10.93 2.00 -20.68
C GLN A 277 10.46 2.64 -19.36
N ALA A 278 9.95 1.85 -18.42
CA ALA A 278 9.58 2.34 -17.09
C ALA A 278 10.78 3.00 -16.41
N LYS A 279 10.52 4.11 -15.72
CA LYS A 279 11.54 4.83 -14.94
C LYS A 279 11.32 4.54 -13.46
N ILE A 280 12.36 4.08 -12.78
CA ILE A 280 12.33 3.60 -11.40
C ILE A 280 13.09 4.58 -10.51
N VAL A 281 12.38 5.26 -9.61
CA VAL A 281 12.96 6.13 -8.59
C VAL A 281 13.01 5.36 -7.27
N MET A 282 14.22 5.07 -6.78
CA MET A 282 14.43 4.23 -5.60
C MET A 282 15.03 5.05 -4.44
N PRO A 283 14.21 5.53 -3.49
CA PRO A 283 14.72 6.11 -2.27
C PRO A 283 15.35 5.10 -1.30
N HIS A 284 16.48 5.47 -0.72
CA HIS A 284 17.23 4.69 0.25
C HIS A 284 17.35 5.38 1.61
N ARG A 285 17.29 4.59 2.68
CA ARG A 285 17.48 5.06 4.05
C ARG A 285 18.09 3.95 4.90
N ASP A 286 18.76 4.34 5.99
CA ASP A 286 19.29 3.42 6.99
C ASP A 286 18.20 2.45 7.50
N PRO A 287 18.36 1.13 7.28
CA PRO A 287 17.49 0.09 7.84
C PRO A 287 17.26 0.19 9.35
N LEU A 288 18.22 0.68 10.14
CA LEU A 288 18.08 0.88 11.59
C LEU A 288 17.03 1.93 11.94
N LYS A 289 16.76 2.89 11.05
CA LYS A 289 15.66 3.86 11.23
C LYS A 289 14.36 3.38 10.58
N VAL A 290 14.45 2.58 9.52
CA VAL A 290 13.31 2.08 8.75
C VAL A 290 12.57 0.94 9.47
N VAL A 291 13.28 -0.12 9.86
CA VAL A 291 12.70 -1.36 10.39
C VAL A 291 11.80 -1.12 11.62
N PRO A 292 12.24 -0.47 12.71
CA PRO A 292 11.40 -0.32 13.89
C PRO A 292 10.20 0.62 13.61
N SER A 293 10.39 1.63 12.76
CA SER A 293 9.28 2.50 12.33
C SER A 293 8.22 1.73 11.58
N PHE A 294 8.63 0.80 10.72
CA PHE A 294 7.70 0.02 9.91
C PHE A 294 7.02 -1.08 10.73
N CYS A 295 7.75 -1.79 11.59
CA CYS A 295 7.16 -2.76 12.51
C CYS A 295 6.11 -2.11 13.42
N SER A 296 6.37 -0.89 13.92
CA SER A 296 5.37 -0.11 14.67
C SER A 296 4.13 0.17 13.84
N MET A 297 4.26 0.53 12.57
CA MET A 297 3.13 0.80 11.69
C MET A 297 2.29 -0.46 11.46
N MET A 298 2.93 -1.61 11.20
CA MET A 298 2.26 -2.89 11.00
C MET A 298 1.57 -3.39 12.27
N ALA A 299 2.20 -3.25 13.44
CA ALA A 299 1.56 -3.61 14.70
C ALA A 299 0.27 -2.79 14.97
N HIS A 300 0.29 -1.48 14.66
CA HIS A 300 -0.93 -0.66 14.74
C HIS A 300 -1.97 -1.07 13.70
N ALA A 301 -1.56 -1.39 12.47
CA ALA A 301 -2.46 -1.87 11.42
C ALA A 301 -3.16 -3.18 11.83
N TYR A 302 -2.42 -4.15 12.38
CA TYR A 302 -2.98 -5.41 12.87
C TYR A 302 -3.96 -5.19 14.01
N GLY A 303 -3.68 -4.22 14.87
CA GLY A 303 -4.56 -3.82 15.98
C GLY A 303 -5.92 -3.25 15.55
N ILE A 304 -6.11 -2.91 14.27
CA ILE A 304 -7.42 -2.52 13.69
C ILE A 304 -8.34 -3.73 13.54
N PHE A 305 -7.75 -4.93 13.35
CA PHE A 305 -8.44 -6.15 12.98
C PHE A 305 -8.41 -7.23 14.06
N SER A 306 -7.39 -7.24 14.92
CA SER A 306 -7.21 -8.21 16.00
C SER A 306 -6.92 -7.53 17.35
N ASP A 307 -7.44 -8.11 18.43
CA ASP A 307 -7.10 -7.73 19.82
C ASP A 307 -5.73 -8.30 20.26
N ASN A 308 -5.20 -9.29 19.53
CA ASN A 308 -4.00 -10.02 19.90
C ASN A 308 -2.87 -9.74 18.90
N VAL A 309 -2.09 -8.69 19.16
CA VAL A 309 -0.91 -8.35 18.34
C VAL A 309 0.37 -8.70 19.08
N ASP A 310 1.11 -9.67 18.55
CA ASP A 310 2.44 -10.05 19.03
C ASP A 310 3.51 -9.25 18.27
N ALA A 311 4.01 -8.18 18.90
CA ALA A 311 5.00 -7.30 18.30
C ALA A 311 6.33 -8.01 17.94
N HIS A 312 6.70 -9.08 18.66
CA HIS A 312 7.93 -9.81 18.36
C HIS A 312 7.78 -10.67 17.10
N LYS A 313 6.61 -11.30 16.93
CA LYS A 313 6.27 -12.00 15.68
C LYS A 313 6.23 -11.04 14.49
N VAL A 314 5.61 -9.87 14.67
CA VAL A 314 5.59 -8.78 13.66
C VAL A 314 7.02 -8.38 13.30
N GLY A 315 7.88 -8.12 14.29
CA GLY A 315 9.28 -7.74 14.10
C GLY A 315 10.07 -8.76 13.29
N LYS A 316 10.03 -10.02 13.70
CA LYS A 316 10.75 -11.10 13.00
C LYS A 316 10.26 -11.30 11.58
N HIS A 317 8.94 -11.28 11.36
CA HIS A 317 8.34 -11.43 10.04
C HIS A 317 8.78 -10.30 9.09
N TRP A 318 8.59 -9.05 9.50
CA TRP A 318 8.87 -7.91 8.64
C TRP A 318 10.36 -7.62 8.45
N LEU A 319 11.23 -7.92 9.43
CA LEU A 319 12.68 -7.89 9.22
C LEU A 319 13.07 -8.83 8.07
N SER A 320 12.61 -10.08 8.12
CA SER A 320 12.88 -11.07 7.07
C SER A 320 12.29 -10.64 5.73
N LYS A 321 11.02 -10.22 5.70
CA LYS A 321 10.32 -9.81 4.47
C LYS A 321 11.01 -8.63 3.80
N MET A 322 11.25 -7.54 4.53
CA MET A 322 11.88 -6.34 3.97
C MET A 322 13.30 -6.61 3.44
N ALA A 323 14.08 -7.45 4.12
CA ALA A 323 15.39 -7.86 3.64
C ALA A 323 15.28 -8.63 2.32
N LYS A 324 14.38 -9.61 2.21
CA LYS A 324 14.14 -10.34 0.97
C LYS A 324 13.69 -9.44 -0.18
N MET A 325 12.75 -8.52 0.07
CA MET A 325 12.26 -7.57 -0.94
C MET A 325 13.41 -6.80 -1.58
N VAL A 326 14.31 -6.27 -0.76
CA VAL A 326 15.45 -5.49 -1.22
C VAL A 326 16.50 -6.37 -1.91
N LEU A 327 16.77 -7.57 -1.39
CA LEU A 327 17.68 -8.51 -2.04
C LEU A 327 17.19 -8.91 -3.44
N LYS A 328 15.88 -9.15 -3.58
CA LYS A 328 15.25 -9.41 -4.86
C LYS A 328 15.39 -8.21 -5.80
N ALA A 329 15.15 -7.00 -5.31
CA ALA A 329 15.34 -5.79 -6.11
C ALA A 329 16.79 -5.60 -6.60
N ILE A 330 17.78 -5.87 -5.74
CA ILE A 330 19.21 -5.84 -6.10
C ILE A 330 19.51 -6.87 -7.19
N GLU A 331 19.02 -8.10 -7.04
CA GLU A 331 19.22 -9.18 -8.00
C GLU A 331 18.62 -8.84 -9.37
N GLU A 332 17.35 -8.44 -9.41
CA GLU A 332 16.67 -8.11 -10.67
C GLU A 332 17.27 -6.88 -11.34
N ARG A 333 17.61 -5.83 -10.57
CA ARG A 333 18.30 -4.65 -11.13
C ARG A 333 19.65 -5.03 -11.73
N GLY A 334 20.38 -5.95 -11.10
CA GLY A 334 21.67 -6.45 -11.60
C GLY A 334 21.60 -7.18 -12.94
N LYS A 335 20.41 -7.53 -13.42
CA LYS A 335 20.15 -8.12 -14.75
C LYS A 335 19.92 -7.05 -15.83
N THR A 336 19.94 -5.77 -15.46
CA THR A 336 19.73 -4.62 -16.36
C THR A 336 21.00 -3.78 -16.45
N ASP A 337 21.04 -2.82 -17.38
CA ASP A 337 22.14 -1.84 -17.46
C ASP A 337 22.02 -0.72 -16.41
N GLY A 338 20.95 -0.71 -15.61
CA GLY A 338 20.66 0.29 -14.59
C GLY A 338 20.11 1.62 -15.11
N SER A 339 19.96 1.81 -16.42
CA SER A 339 19.52 3.09 -17.03
C SER A 339 18.05 3.44 -16.75
N ASN A 340 17.25 2.44 -16.35
CA ASN A 340 15.89 2.61 -15.86
C ASN A 340 15.82 3.05 -14.40
N PHE A 341 16.94 3.22 -13.67
CA PHE A 341 16.94 3.47 -12.23
C PHE A 341 17.63 4.78 -11.84
N ILE A 342 17.08 5.46 -10.84
CA ILE A 342 17.75 6.54 -10.10
C ILE A 342 17.63 6.30 -8.59
N ASP A 343 18.77 6.41 -7.91
CA ASP A 343 18.87 6.22 -6.45
C ASP A 343 18.77 7.56 -5.73
N VAL A 344 17.91 7.64 -4.71
CA VAL A 344 17.66 8.88 -3.96
C VAL A 344 17.94 8.66 -2.48
N HIS A 345 19.02 9.21 -1.96
CA HIS A 345 19.31 9.04 -0.52
C HIS A 345 18.42 9.94 0.32
N TYR A 346 17.72 9.35 1.30
CA TYR A 346 16.83 10.06 2.21
C TYR A 346 17.50 11.26 2.90
N LYS A 347 18.78 11.11 3.28
CA LYS A 347 19.59 12.20 3.84
C LYS A 347 19.62 13.41 2.90
N ASN A 348 19.90 13.20 1.62
CA ASN A 348 19.95 14.24 0.61
C ASN A 348 18.55 14.79 0.30
N LEU A 349 17.54 13.91 0.24
CA LEU A 349 16.16 14.30 0.01
C LEU A 349 15.64 15.24 1.10
N VAL A 350 16.08 15.06 2.35
CA VAL A 350 15.71 15.95 3.47
C VAL A 350 16.58 17.20 3.52
N SER A 351 17.90 17.08 3.32
CA SER A 351 18.81 18.22 3.46
C SER A 351 18.81 19.16 2.26
N ASN A 352 18.70 18.61 1.06
CA ASN A 352 18.80 19.32 -0.22
C ASN A 352 17.70 18.86 -1.21
N PRO A 353 16.40 18.96 -0.86
CA PRO A 353 15.31 18.41 -1.66
C PRO A 353 15.30 18.91 -3.10
N LEU A 354 15.53 20.21 -3.33
CA LEU A 354 15.49 20.79 -4.68
C LEU A 354 16.53 20.15 -5.62
N ILE A 355 17.75 19.90 -5.12
CA ILE A 355 18.81 19.26 -5.90
C ILE A 355 18.43 17.81 -6.25
N GLU A 356 17.83 17.08 -5.31
CA GLU A 356 17.39 15.71 -5.58
C GLU A 356 16.23 15.67 -6.57
N PHE A 357 15.29 16.63 -6.51
CA PHE A 357 14.25 16.75 -7.52
C PHE A 357 14.82 17.13 -8.89
N GLU A 358 15.77 18.06 -9.00
CA GLU A 358 16.44 18.39 -10.27
C GLU A 358 17.02 17.14 -10.94
N LYS A 359 17.75 16.31 -10.19
CA LYS A 359 18.28 15.03 -10.70
C LYS A 359 17.19 14.08 -11.18
N ILE A 360 16.07 13.99 -10.45
CA ILE A 360 14.93 13.16 -10.85
C ILE A 360 14.32 13.69 -12.15
N TYR A 361 14.12 15.00 -12.27
CA TYR A 361 13.58 15.63 -13.47
C TYR A 361 14.49 15.39 -14.69
N ASP A 362 15.80 15.57 -14.55
CA ASP A 362 16.79 15.27 -15.59
C ASP A 362 16.74 13.79 -16.01
N PHE A 363 16.69 12.87 -15.04
CA PHE A 363 16.58 11.44 -15.28
C PHE A 363 15.29 11.04 -16.02
N LEU A 364 14.20 11.77 -15.77
CA LEU A 364 12.92 11.61 -16.44
C LEU A 364 12.87 12.31 -17.81
N GLY A 365 13.93 13.05 -18.19
CA GLY A 365 13.96 13.83 -19.43
C GLY A 365 13.00 15.02 -19.41
N LEU A 366 12.75 15.59 -18.23
CA LEU A 366 11.81 16.68 -18.01
C LEU A 366 12.54 17.91 -17.49
N GLU A 367 12.24 19.07 -18.06
CA GLU A 367 12.75 20.34 -17.52
C GLU A 367 12.04 20.70 -16.19
N MET A 368 12.83 21.17 -15.22
CA MET A 368 12.34 21.67 -13.93
C MET A 368 12.38 23.19 -13.88
N GLU A 369 11.35 23.79 -14.47
CA GLU A 369 11.17 25.24 -14.59
C GLU A 369 11.19 25.99 -13.23
N ALA A 370 11.43 27.31 -13.27
CA ALA A 370 11.47 28.14 -12.06
C ALA A 370 10.15 28.11 -11.26
N GLU A 371 9.00 28.08 -11.94
CA GLU A 371 7.70 27.90 -11.29
C GLU A 371 7.63 26.55 -10.56
N ARG A 372 8.15 25.50 -11.19
CA ARG A 372 8.18 24.16 -10.61
C ARG A 372 8.98 24.10 -9.32
N LYS A 373 10.15 24.75 -9.28
CA LYS A 373 10.98 24.93 -8.07
C LYS A 373 10.17 25.60 -6.94
N ASN A 374 9.43 26.65 -7.25
CA ASN A 374 8.63 27.39 -6.26
C ASN A 374 7.49 26.54 -5.69
N VAL A 375 6.78 25.76 -6.52
CA VAL A 375 5.70 24.89 -6.03
C VAL A 375 6.27 23.76 -5.16
N ILE A 376 7.42 23.16 -5.52
CA ILE A 376 8.10 22.17 -4.67
C ILE A 376 8.46 22.80 -3.31
N LYS A 377 9.10 23.98 -3.31
CA LYS A 377 9.46 24.70 -2.08
C LYS A 377 8.23 24.98 -1.20
N SER A 378 7.15 25.50 -1.78
CA SER A 378 5.89 25.77 -1.06
C SER A 378 5.28 24.50 -0.47
N TRP A 379 5.34 23.38 -1.21
CA TRP A 379 4.85 22.10 -0.72
C TRP A 379 5.64 21.63 0.51
N LEU A 380 6.98 21.74 0.47
CA LEU A 380 7.86 21.35 1.58
C LEU A 380 7.61 22.18 2.84
N GLU A 381 7.41 23.49 2.69
CA GLU A 381 7.09 24.39 3.81
C GLU A 381 5.74 24.06 4.46
N LYS A 382 4.73 23.67 3.67
CA LYS A 382 3.39 23.31 4.16
C LYS A 382 3.30 21.89 4.75
N ASN A 383 4.29 21.05 4.48
CA ASN A 383 4.32 19.64 4.87
C ASN A 383 5.59 19.28 5.65
N PRO A 384 5.85 19.94 6.80
CA PRO A 384 7.02 19.63 7.60
C PRO A 384 6.98 18.19 8.12
N GLN A 385 8.16 17.58 8.21
CA GLN A 385 8.31 16.24 8.77
C GLN A 385 7.73 16.19 10.20
N HIS A 386 7.06 15.08 10.53
CA HIS A 386 6.42 14.88 11.85
C HIS A 386 5.25 15.82 12.16
N LYS A 387 4.53 16.33 11.15
CA LYS A 387 3.29 17.12 11.31
C LYS A 387 2.28 16.50 12.30
N TYR A 388 2.24 15.17 12.40
CA TYR A 388 1.33 14.42 13.28
C TYR A 388 1.97 13.92 14.60
N GLY A 389 3.22 14.32 14.91
CA GLY A 389 3.94 13.93 16.14
C GLY A 389 5.12 12.99 15.89
N LYS A 390 5.89 12.72 16.96
CA LYS A 390 6.98 11.73 16.97
C LYS A 390 6.55 10.53 17.81
N HIS A 391 6.34 9.38 17.16
CA HIS A 391 6.24 8.10 17.87
C HIS A 391 7.66 7.62 18.18
N ILE A 392 7.88 7.20 19.42
CA ILE A 392 9.14 6.59 19.84
C ILE A 392 8.92 5.09 19.82
N TYR A 393 9.65 4.41 18.95
CA TYR A 393 9.73 2.97 18.84
C TYR A 393 11.19 2.56 18.98
N ARG A 394 11.44 1.42 19.62
CA ARG A 394 12.77 0.82 19.72
C ARG A 394 12.78 -0.55 19.05
N LEU A 395 13.94 -1.03 18.63
CA LEU A 395 14.04 -2.36 18.02
C LEU A 395 13.64 -3.46 19.00
N GLU A 396 13.95 -3.25 20.29
CA GLU A 396 13.68 -4.20 21.35
C GLU A 396 12.18 -4.40 21.60
N ASP A 397 11.35 -3.39 21.30
CA ASP A 397 9.88 -3.49 21.39
C ASP A 397 9.31 -4.56 20.41
N PHE A 398 10.08 -4.90 19.38
CA PHE A 398 9.75 -5.89 18.36
C PHE A 398 10.63 -7.15 18.45
N GLY A 399 11.34 -7.34 19.56
CA GLY A 399 12.24 -8.48 19.76
C GLY A 399 13.43 -8.50 18.80
N LEU A 400 13.86 -7.34 18.30
CA LEU A 400 14.99 -7.19 17.38
C LEU A 400 16.15 -6.46 18.06
N SER A 401 17.37 -6.71 17.60
CA SER A 401 18.56 -5.93 17.92
C SER A 401 19.07 -5.16 16.69
N GLY A 402 19.90 -4.14 16.93
CA GLY A 402 20.60 -3.45 15.84
C GLY A 402 21.52 -4.38 15.04
N GLN A 403 22.02 -5.46 15.66
CA GLN A 403 22.87 -6.43 14.95
C GLN A 403 22.04 -7.29 13.99
N ASP A 404 20.83 -7.71 14.39
CA ASP A 404 19.92 -8.46 13.52
C ASP A 404 19.62 -7.68 12.23
N VAL A 405 19.33 -6.38 12.38
CA VAL A 405 19.06 -5.49 11.25
C VAL A 405 20.29 -5.33 10.36
N ARG A 406 21.47 -5.07 10.94
CA ARG A 406 22.70 -4.92 10.15
C ARG A 406 23.04 -6.19 9.36
N ASN A 407 22.91 -7.35 9.98
CA ASN A 407 23.15 -8.63 9.32
C ASN A 407 22.16 -8.87 8.18
N ALA A 408 20.87 -8.63 8.41
CA ALA A 408 19.83 -8.84 7.39
C ALA A 408 19.97 -7.92 6.17
N PHE A 409 20.51 -6.70 6.35
CA PHE A 409 20.63 -5.68 5.30
C PHE A 409 22.07 -5.43 4.82
N GLU A 410 23.04 -6.27 5.16
CA GLU A 410 24.45 -6.05 4.80
C GLU A 410 24.64 -5.83 3.28
N LYS A 411 24.04 -6.70 2.46
CA LYS A 411 24.08 -6.56 0.99
C LYS A 411 23.42 -5.27 0.51
N TYR A 412 22.39 -4.79 1.19
CA TYR A 412 21.71 -3.54 0.85
C TYR A 412 22.59 -2.32 1.13
N TYR A 413 23.29 -2.30 2.28
CA TYR A 413 24.28 -1.27 2.58
C TYR A 413 25.37 -1.21 1.51
N ASN A 414 25.89 -2.37 1.12
CA ASN A 414 26.99 -2.45 0.17
C ASN A 414 26.56 -2.08 -1.26
N ALA A 415 25.37 -2.54 -1.69
CA ALA A 415 24.87 -2.29 -3.04
C ALA A 415 24.60 -0.80 -3.33
N PHE A 416 24.14 -0.04 -2.33
CA PHE A 416 23.70 1.35 -2.54
C PHE A 416 24.46 2.37 -1.70
N SER A 417 25.56 2.00 -1.04
CA SER A 417 26.38 2.94 -0.23
C SER A 417 25.55 3.74 0.79
N ILE A 418 24.66 3.06 1.51
CA ILE A 418 23.67 3.72 2.37
C ILE A 418 24.34 4.36 3.59
N PHE A 419 24.10 5.66 3.78
CA PHE A 419 24.53 6.39 4.97
C PHE A 419 23.87 5.81 6.23
N ARG A 420 24.69 5.51 7.23
CA ARG A 420 24.22 5.16 8.57
C ARG A 420 23.80 6.44 9.29
N GLU A 421 22.59 6.47 9.82
CA GLU A 421 22.04 7.58 10.59
C GLU A 421 22.35 7.34 12.07
N ASP A 422 23.05 8.28 12.71
CA ASP A 422 23.38 8.22 14.14
C ASP A 422 22.14 8.21 15.05
#